data_AF-A0A2V7IBK1-F1
#
_entry.id   AF-A0A2V7IBK1-F1
#
_cell.length_a   1.000
_cell.length_b   1.000
_cell.length_c   1.000
_cell.angle_alpha   90.00
_cell.angle_beta   90.00
_cell.angle_gamma   90.00
#
_symmetry.space_group_name_H-M   'P 1'
#
loop_
_entity.id
_entity.type
_entity.pdbx_description
1 polymer ?
#
loop_
_entity_poly.entity_id
_entity_poly.type
_entity_poly.pdbx_seq_one_letter_code
_entity_poly.pdbx_strand_id
1 'polypeptide(L)'
;MRVLFYGTPEFALPTLDALLARHRVVAVVTRPDRPSGRGQRLTAPPVKRRAEAAGIPILQPARLRDPEWRERLAGFDAEVAVVVAFGQILPKAVLDVPARGSI
;
A
#
# COMPACT_ATOMS: atom_id res chain seq x y z
N MET A 1 -0.31 13.36 10.00
CA MET A 1 0.36 12.08 10.31
C MET A 1 1.03 11.54 9.06
N ARG A 2 2.11 10.78 9.23
CA ARG A 2 2.77 10.00 8.18
C ARG A 2 2.12 8.63 8.08
N VAL A 3 1.50 8.36 6.93
CA VAL A 3 0.63 7.20 6.74
C VAL A 3 1.23 6.27 5.68
N LEU A 4 1.32 5.00 6.01
CA LEU A 4 1.60 3.93 5.06
C LEU A 4 0.28 3.30 4.62
N PHE A 5 -0.05 3.37 3.34
CA PHE A 5 -1.33 2.87 2.85
C PHE A 5 -1.18 1.52 2.15
N TYR A 6 -1.95 0.52 2.56
CA TYR A 6 -2.01 -0.78 1.92
C TYR A 6 -3.36 -0.95 1.23
N GLY A 7 -3.37 -1.05 -0.09
CA GLY A 7 -4.61 -1.27 -0.83
C GLY A 7 -4.38 -1.75 -2.24
N THR A 8 -5.42 -2.27 -2.90
CA THR A 8 -5.30 -2.79 -4.27
C THR A 8 -6.50 -2.43 -5.14
N PRO A 9 -7.74 -2.81 -4.80
CA PRO A 9 -8.88 -2.61 -5.67
C PRO A 9 -9.40 -1.16 -5.64
N GLU A 10 -10.34 -0.87 -6.53
CA GLU A 10 -11.01 0.43 -6.62
C GLU A 10 -11.73 0.82 -5.32
N PHE A 11 -12.22 -0.16 -4.56
CA PHE A 11 -12.82 0.02 -3.23
C PHE A 11 -11.90 0.76 -2.24
N ALA A 12 -10.57 0.67 -2.41
CA ALA A 12 -9.61 1.33 -1.55
C ALA A 12 -9.36 2.81 -1.90
N LEU A 13 -9.81 3.27 -3.08
CA LEU A 13 -9.53 4.63 -3.57
C LEU A 13 -10.15 5.73 -2.70
N PRO A 14 -11.43 5.66 -2.26
CA PRO A 14 -12.00 6.73 -1.45
C PRO A 14 -11.22 6.97 -0.15
N THR A 15 -10.73 5.89 0.47
CA THR A 15 -9.88 6.01 1.67
C THR A 15 -8.52 6.62 1.35
N LEU A 16 -7.87 6.18 0.27
CA LEU A 16 -6.61 6.78 -0.17
C LEU A 16 -6.77 8.28 -0.44
N ASP A 17 -7.81 8.68 -1.15
CA ASP A 17 -8.11 10.09 -1.46
C ASP A 17 -8.35 10.93 -0.19
N ALA A 18 -9.12 10.40 0.75
CA ALA A 18 -9.35 11.07 2.03
C ALA A 18 -8.05 11.25 2.84
N LEU A 19 -7.17 10.25 2.83
CA LEU A 19 -5.87 10.32 3.49
C LEU A 19 -4.96 11.34 2.82
N LEU A 20 -4.94 11.41 1.49
CA LEU A 20 -4.13 12.38 0.74
C LEU A 20 -4.54 13.82 0.99
N ALA A 21 -5.82 14.07 1.26
CA ALA A 21 -6.32 15.41 1.57
C ALA A 21 -5.95 15.89 2.98
N ARG A 22 -5.65 14.99 3.93
CA ARG A 22 -5.54 15.33 5.37
C ARG A 22 -4.22 14.92 6.02
N HIS A 23 -3.48 14.02 5.40
CA HIS A 23 -2.29 13.40 5.95
C HIS A 23 -1.20 13.26 4.89
N ARG A 24 0.02 12.96 5.36
CA ARG A 24 1.16 12.70 4.48
C ARG A 24 1.23 11.19 4.22
N VAL A 25 0.72 10.74 3.09
CA VAL A 25 0.91 9.35 2.66
C VAL A 25 2.35 9.20 2.19
N VAL A 26 3.17 8.46 2.95
CA VAL A 26 4.62 8.34 2.71
C VAL A 26 4.96 7.27 1.68
N ALA A 27 4.12 6.25 1.57
CA ALA A 27 4.17 5.24 0.53
C ALA A 27 2.82 4.51 0.41
N VAL A 28 2.61 3.93 -0.77
CA VAL A 28 1.49 3.03 -1.07
C VAL A 28 2.03 1.64 -1.34
N VAL A 29 1.51 0.65 -0.62
CA VAL A 29 1.78 -0.76 -0.84
C VAL A 29 0.57 -1.37 -1.56
N THR A 30 0.80 -1.90 -2.76
CA THR A 30 -0.24 -2.55 -3.57
C THR A 30 0.26 -3.87 -4.12
N ARG A 31 -0.63 -4.73 -4.58
CA ARG A 31 -0.24 -5.98 -5.24
C ARG A 31 0.54 -5.68 -6.53
N PRO A 32 1.42 -6.59 -6.98
CA PRO A 32 2.00 -6.53 -8.31
C PRO A 32 0.92 -6.45 -9.39
N ASP A 33 1.28 -5.88 -10.53
CA ASP A 33 0.43 -5.85 -11.71
C ASP A 33 0.08 -7.29 -12.10
N ARG A 34 -1.18 -7.54 -12.42
CA ARG A 34 -1.65 -8.89 -12.79
C ARG A 34 -2.49 -8.84 -14.05
N PRO A 35 -2.49 -9.92 -14.85
CA PRO A 35 -3.45 -10.11 -15.92
C PRO A 35 -4.88 -9.95 -15.41
N SER A 36 -5.71 -9.20 -16.14
CA SER A 36 -7.13 -9.00 -15.82
C SER A 36 -7.98 -8.88 -17.08
N GLY A 37 -9.28 -9.15 -16.94
CA GLY A 37 -10.27 -9.05 -18.01
C GLY A 37 -10.12 -10.11 -19.11
N ARG A 38 -10.93 -9.98 -20.18
CA ARG A 38 -10.80 -10.82 -21.38
C ARG A 38 -9.50 -10.49 -22.10
N GLY A 39 -8.72 -11.52 -22.44
CA GLY A 39 -7.41 -11.36 -23.08
C GLY A 39 -6.24 -11.15 -22.11
N GLN A 40 -6.46 -11.20 -20.79
CA GLN A 40 -5.41 -11.29 -19.77
C GLN A 40 -4.31 -10.23 -19.92
N ARG A 41 -4.68 -8.99 -20.26
CA ARG A 41 -3.71 -7.89 -20.37
C ARG A 41 -3.20 -7.53 -18.98
N LEU A 42 -1.89 -7.31 -18.89
CA LEU A 42 -1.25 -6.86 -17.66
C LEU A 42 -1.86 -5.50 -17.26
N THR A 43 -2.51 -5.47 -16.11
CA THR A 43 -3.26 -4.30 -15.65
C THR A 43 -2.72 -3.86 -14.30
N ALA A 44 -2.35 -2.57 -14.21
CA ALA A 44 -1.96 -1.95 -12.96
C ALA A 44 -3.15 -1.88 -11.99
N PRO A 45 -2.97 -2.16 -10.69
CA PRO A 45 -4.03 -1.99 -9.70
C PRO A 45 -4.58 -0.56 -9.68
N PRO A 46 -5.88 -0.36 -9.43
CA PRO A 46 -6.47 0.97 -9.29
C PRO A 46 -5.70 1.87 -8.30
N VAL A 47 -5.32 1.32 -7.14
CA VAL A 47 -4.54 2.04 -6.12
C VAL A 47 -3.16 2.47 -6.63
N LYS A 48 -2.49 1.63 -7.44
CA LYS A 48 -1.20 1.98 -8.07
C LYS A 48 -1.35 3.22 -8.92
N ARG A 49 -2.29 3.19 -9.88
CA ARG A 49 -2.52 4.31 -10.82
C ARG A 49 -2.83 5.60 -10.09
N ARG A 50 -3.62 5.53 -9.02
CA ARG A 50 -3.96 6.70 -8.20
C ARG A 50 -2.75 7.27 -7.46
N ALA A 51 -1.89 6.39 -6.91
CA ALA A 51 -0.67 6.78 -6.23
C ALA A 51 0.36 7.41 -7.19
N GLU A 52 0.49 6.86 -8.40
CA GLU A 52 1.33 7.42 -9.47
C GLU A 52 0.89 8.84 -9.82
N ALA A 53 -0.42 9.05 -10.00
CA ALA A 53 -0.99 10.37 -10.28
C ALA A 53 -0.76 11.40 -9.14
N ALA A 54 -0.59 10.94 -7.90
CA ALA A 54 -0.24 11.79 -6.76
C ALA A 54 1.28 11.91 -6.52
N GLY A 55 2.13 11.25 -7.32
CA GLY A 55 3.58 11.28 -7.12
C GLY A 55 4.06 10.59 -5.84
N ILE A 56 3.33 9.59 -5.34
CA ILE A 56 3.65 8.89 -4.09
C ILE A 56 4.53 7.68 -4.40
N PRO A 57 5.54 7.37 -3.55
CA PRO A 57 6.29 6.12 -3.66
C PRO A 57 5.38 4.89 -3.62
N ILE A 58 5.60 3.94 -4.53
CA ILE A 58 4.81 2.71 -4.65
C ILE A 58 5.70 1.50 -4.39
N LEU A 59 5.18 0.57 -3.59
CA LEU A 59 5.80 -0.71 -3.26
C LEU A 59 4.88 -1.84 -3.72
N GLN A 60 5.45 -2.79 -4.48
CA GLN A 60 4.71 -3.95 -5.02
C GLN A 60 5.34 -5.28 -4.58
N PRO A 61 5.36 -5.59 -3.28
CA PRO A 61 5.90 -6.86 -2.79
C PRO A 61 5.18 -8.05 -3.42
N ALA A 62 5.96 -9.00 -3.96
CA ALA A 62 5.43 -10.31 -4.34
C ALA A 62 4.91 -11.05 -3.10
N ARG A 63 5.65 -10.96 -1.98
CA ARG A 63 5.27 -11.49 -0.67
C ARG A 63 5.77 -10.56 0.45
N LEU A 64 4.87 -10.06 1.29
CA LEU A 64 5.25 -9.19 2.43
C LEU A 64 6.01 -9.90 3.55
N ARG A 65 6.05 -11.24 3.56
CA ARG A 65 6.81 -12.02 4.55
C ARG A 65 8.31 -12.07 4.29
N ASP A 66 8.75 -11.61 3.12
CA ASP A 66 10.16 -11.61 2.79
C ASP A 66 10.87 -10.56 3.69
N PRO A 67 12.00 -10.91 4.35
CA PRO A 67 12.53 -10.16 5.49
C PRO A 67 12.95 -8.72 5.17
N GLU A 68 13.28 -8.43 3.90
CA GLU A 68 13.62 -7.10 3.42
C GLU A 68 12.51 -6.05 3.66
N TRP A 69 11.24 -6.48 3.70
CA TRP A 69 10.12 -5.55 3.71
C TRP A 69 10.00 -4.82 5.04
N ARG A 70 10.35 -5.46 6.16
CA ARG A 70 10.35 -4.79 7.46
C ARG A 70 11.25 -3.56 7.43
N GLU A 71 12.50 -3.72 7.00
CA GLU A 71 13.49 -2.65 6.98
C GLU A 71 13.13 -1.56 5.97
N ARG A 72 12.70 -1.97 4.77
CA ARG A 72 12.29 -1.02 3.74
C ARG A 72 11.10 -0.18 4.17
N LEU A 73 10.11 -0.77 4.84
CA LEU A 73 8.94 -0.05 5.36
C LEU A 73 9.31 0.85 6.55
N ALA A 74 10.23 0.42 7.41
CA ALA A 74 10.74 1.23 8.51
C ALA A 74 11.44 2.51 8.02
N GLY A 75 12.12 2.47 6.86
CA GLY A 75 12.73 3.64 6.25
C GLY A 75 11.74 4.76 5.85
N PHE A 76 10.44 4.45 5.75
CA PHE A 76 9.41 5.47 5.52
C PHE A 76 8.93 6.16 6.80
N ASP A 77 9.35 5.70 7.98
CA ASP A 77 9.07 6.27 9.30
C ASP A 77 7.60 6.71 9.44
N ALA A 78 6.72 5.76 9.12
CA ALA A 78 5.28 5.93 9.19
C ALA A 78 4.80 5.86 10.63
N GLU A 79 3.85 6.72 11.00
CA GLU A 79 3.25 6.72 12.33
C GLU A 79 2.14 5.68 12.45
N VAL A 80 1.41 5.44 11.36
CA VAL A 80 0.29 4.49 11.28
C VAL A 80 0.23 3.86 9.89
N ALA A 81 -0.21 2.60 9.83
CA ALA A 81 -0.60 1.96 8.58
C ALA A 81 -2.13 1.89 8.45
N VAL A 82 -2.64 2.16 7.25
CA VAL A 82 -4.06 2.01 6.92
C VAL A 82 -4.20 0.94 5.85
N VAL A 83 -4.96 -0.11 6.12
CA VAL A 83 -5.07 -1.32 5.31
C VAL A 83 -6.51 -1.45 4.78
N VAL A 84 -6.67 -1.33 3.47
CA VAL A 84 -7.97 -1.43 2.80
C VAL A 84 -7.89 -2.40 1.63
N ALA A 85 -8.49 -3.59 1.80
CA ALA A 85 -8.61 -4.59 0.75
C ALA A 85 -7.29 -4.92 0.02
N PHE A 86 -6.16 -4.99 0.74
CA PHE A 86 -4.84 -5.30 0.17
C PHE A 86 -4.71 -6.76 -0.32
N GLY A 87 -5.44 -7.67 0.32
CA GLY A 87 -5.57 -9.07 -0.11
C GLY A 87 -4.36 -9.97 0.19
N GLN A 88 -3.26 -9.49 0.77
CA GLN A 88 -2.24 -10.38 1.34
C GLN A 88 -2.30 -10.34 2.87
N ILE A 89 -1.86 -11.41 3.51
CA ILE A 89 -1.64 -11.42 4.95
C ILE A 89 -0.45 -10.51 5.25
N LEU A 90 -0.63 -9.57 6.18
CA LEU A 90 0.47 -8.77 6.72
C LEU A 90 1.12 -9.55 7.86
N PRO A 91 2.40 -9.91 7.76
CA PRO A 91 3.12 -10.52 8.88
C PRO A 91 3.21 -9.56 10.07
N LYS A 92 3.31 -10.10 11.28
CA LYS A 92 3.50 -9.31 12.51
C LYS A 92 4.66 -8.31 12.41
N ALA A 93 5.78 -8.73 11.84
CA ALA A 93 6.95 -7.89 11.62
C ALA A 93 6.69 -6.63 10.78
N VAL A 94 5.67 -6.66 9.91
CA VAL A 94 5.22 -5.51 9.10
C VAL A 94 4.17 -4.68 9.84
N LEU A 95 3.22 -5.34 10.52
CA LEU A 95 2.18 -4.70 11.32
C LEU A 95 2.75 -3.83 12.45
N ASP A 96 3.89 -4.26 13.01
CA ASP A 96 4.58 -3.59 14.12
C ASP A 96 5.52 -2.46 13.65
N VAL A 97 5.68 -2.23 12.33
CA VAL A 97 6.54 -1.16 11.80
C VAL A 97 6.07 0.24 12.21
N PRO A 98 4.79 0.61 12.02
CA PRO A 98 4.31 1.93 12.42
C PRO A 98 4.13 1.98 13.95
N ALA A 99 4.56 3.07 14.58
CA ALA A 99 4.53 3.22 16.05
C ALA A 99 3.13 3.08 16.66
N ARG A 100 2.07 3.44 15.92
CA ARG A 100 0.67 3.33 16.35
C ARG A 100 -0.04 2.09 15.79
N GLY A 101 0.70 1.17 15.18
CA GLY A 101 0.18 -0.05 14.58
C GLY A 101 -0.54 0.17 13.25
N SER A 102 -1.44 -0.76 12.95
CA SER A 102 -2.16 -0.85 11.67
C SER A 102 -3.67 -0.93 11.91
N ILE A 103 -4.46 -0.25 11.07
CA ILE A 103 -5.93 -0.27 11.08
C ILE A 103 -6.49 -0.71 9.72
#